data_AF-A0A818YXA4-F1
#
_entry.id   AF-A0A818YXA4-F1
#
_cell.length_a   1.000
_cell.length_b   1.000
_cell.length_c   1.000
_cell.angle_alpha   90.00
_cell.angle_beta   90.00
_cell.angle_gamma   90.00
#
_symmetry.space_group_name_H-M   'P 1'
#
loop_
_entity.id
_entity.type
_entity.pdbx_description
1 polymer ?
#
loop_
_entity_poly.entity_id
_entity_poly.type
_entity_poly.pdbx_seq_one_letter_code
_entity_poly.pdbx_strand_id
1 'polypeptide(L)'
;MFDSDRVYNTQNDRIWAENCDEANQKDGIHQKKKFPVKVMVWLGVCSKGVSPLVNFEQGTVDHDRYIKELLPVALKYGNHVFGNDWTFQQDGARPYTHHLTQQWCHDNFPVFIEKDHWPPTSPDLNLLDYCIWNEFVKVINWNKVTSKATMIQEFKKAVKKIRKDVVFESCNSWTNRLYHMSQNNGDYLR
;
A
#
# COMPACT_ATOMS: atom_id res chain seq x y z
N MET A 1 3.02 7.28 -0.99
CA MET A 1 3.56 8.51 -0.34
C MET A 1 2.37 9.31 0.15
N PHE A 2 2.38 9.71 1.42
CA PHE A 2 1.29 10.47 2.04
C PHE A 2 1.68 11.94 2.19
N ASP A 3 0.73 12.83 1.92
CA ASP A 3 0.85 14.27 2.12
C ASP A 3 -0.07 14.76 3.26
N SER A 4 0.23 15.96 3.77
CA SER A 4 -0.51 16.58 4.87
C SER A 4 -1.92 17.05 4.52
N ASP A 5 -2.24 17.17 3.23
CA ASP A 5 -3.42 17.90 2.74
C ASP A 5 -4.64 17.00 2.49
N ARG A 6 -4.67 15.81 3.10
CA ARG A 6 -5.60 14.70 2.83
C ARG A 6 -5.29 13.99 1.51
N VAL A 7 -5.30 12.68 1.60
CA VAL A 7 -4.91 11.76 0.53
C VAL A 7 -6.04 11.71 -0.49
N TYR A 8 -5.97 12.53 -1.52
CA TYR A 8 -6.66 12.23 -2.76
C TYR A 8 -5.93 11.06 -3.41
N ASN A 9 -6.49 9.86 -3.29
CA ASN A 9 -5.98 8.69 -3.98
C ASN A 9 -6.56 8.69 -5.39
N THR A 10 -5.79 9.18 -6.37
CA THR A 10 -6.22 9.25 -7.79
C THR A 10 -6.69 7.91 -8.37
N GLN A 11 -6.31 6.76 -7.79
CA GLN A 11 -6.78 5.46 -8.25
C GLN A 11 -8.19 5.13 -7.75
N ASN A 12 -8.52 5.52 -6.51
CA ASN A 12 -9.77 5.17 -5.83
C ASN A 12 -10.78 6.34 -5.83
N ASP A 13 -10.32 7.58 -5.80
CA ASP A 13 -11.12 8.81 -5.85
C ASP A 13 -11.26 9.24 -7.32
N ARG A 14 -12.13 8.56 -8.07
CA ARG A 14 -12.43 8.88 -9.47
C ARG A 14 -13.78 9.57 -9.59
N ILE A 15 -13.81 10.69 -10.30
CA ILE A 15 -15.05 11.37 -10.68
C ILE A 15 -15.31 11.03 -12.16
N TRP A 16 -16.44 10.39 -12.42
CA TRP A 16 -16.95 10.20 -13.77
C TRP A 16 -17.83 11.40 -14.14
N ALA A 17 -17.46 12.08 -15.22
CA ALA A 17 -18.12 13.27 -15.73
C ALA A 17 -17.92 13.34 -17.25
N GLU A 18 -18.89 13.91 -17.98
CA GLU A 18 -18.83 14.09 -19.42
C GLU A 18 -17.94 15.28 -19.83
N ASN A 19 -17.77 16.25 -18.94
CA ASN A 19 -16.94 17.43 -19.15
C ASN A 19 -16.39 17.98 -17.83
N CYS A 20 -15.44 18.91 -17.94
CA CYS A 20 -14.79 19.53 -16.78
C CYS A 20 -15.76 20.31 -15.89
N ASP A 21 -16.81 20.93 -16.43
CA ASP A 21 -17.76 21.71 -15.64
C ASP A 21 -18.60 20.81 -14.73
N GLU A 22 -19.04 19.65 -15.25
CA GLU A 22 -19.71 18.63 -14.46
C GLU A 22 -18.77 18.02 -13.41
N ALA A 23 -17.50 17.77 -13.76
CA ALA A 23 -16.51 17.30 -12.79
C ALA A 23 -16.31 18.31 -11.66
N ASN A 24 -16.24 19.60 -11.98
CA ASN A 24 -16.06 20.68 -11.01
C ASN A 24 -17.27 20.81 -10.05
N GLN A 25 -18.48 20.54 -10.55
CA GLN A 25 -19.69 20.50 -9.70
C GLN A 25 -19.71 19.31 -8.74
N LYS A 26 -18.96 18.23 -9.05
CA LYS A 26 -18.80 17.03 -8.21
C LYS A 26 -17.53 17.07 -7.35
N ASP A 27 -17.11 18.27 -6.91
CA ASP A 27 -15.88 18.50 -6.15
C ASP A 27 -14.58 18.12 -6.87
N GLY A 28 -14.55 18.14 -8.21
CA GLY A 28 -13.36 17.77 -8.99
C GLY A 28 -12.15 18.72 -8.88
N ILE A 29 -12.34 19.87 -8.24
CA ILE A 29 -11.25 20.82 -7.95
C ILE A 29 -10.77 20.65 -6.51
N HIS A 30 -9.55 20.15 -6.34
CA HIS A 30 -8.89 20.04 -5.04
C HIS A 30 -7.72 21.01 -4.93
N GLN A 31 -7.76 21.90 -3.95
CA GLN A 31 -6.64 22.78 -3.64
C GLN A 31 -5.53 21.99 -2.93
N LYS A 32 -4.29 22.14 -3.41
CA LYS A 32 -3.09 21.57 -2.78
C LYS A 32 -2.15 22.67 -2.34
N LYS A 33 -1.62 22.56 -1.12
CA LYS A 33 -0.58 23.48 -0.64
C LYS A 33 0.67 23.33 -1.49
N LYS A 34 1.32 24.45 -1.80
CA LYS A 34 2.63 24.44 -2.46
C LYS A 34 3.66 23.87 -1.49
N PHE A 35 4.25 22.72 -1.82
CA PHE A 35 5.18 21.92 -1.00
C PHE A 35 4.57 21.35 0.31
N PRO A 36 3.61 20.41 0.21
CA PRO A 36 3.06 19.77 1.40
C PRO A 36 4.14 18.88 2.05
N VAL A 37 4.00 18.67 3.36
CA VAL A 37 4.87 17.72 4.08
C VAL A 37 4.57 16.33 3.57
N LYS A 38 5.58 15.63 3.06
CA LYS A 38 5.46 14.28 2.51
C LYS A 38 6.17 13.27 3.38
N VAL A 39 5.54 12.12 3.58
CA VAL A 39 6.16 10.96 4.26
C VAL A 39 5.93 9.72 3.41
N MET A 40 7.01 8.98 3.22
CA MET A 40 6.98 7.68 2.59
C MET A 40 6.94 6.62 3.68
N VAL A 41 5.92 5.77 3.63
CA VAL A 41 5.72 4.69 4.59
C VAL A 41 5.51 3.39 3.87
N TRP A 42 5.72 2.31 4.60
CA TRP A 42 5.41 0.97 4.16
C TRP A 42 4.65 0.22 5.26
N LEU A 43 3.74 -0.65 4.80
CA LEU A 43 2.98 -1.59 5.60
C LEU A 43 3.00 -2.93 4.87
N GLY A 44 3.13 -4.01 5.64
CA GLY A 44 2.79 -5.36 5.22
C GLY A 44 1.43 -5.74 5.80
N VAL A 45 0.64 -6.52 5.07
CA VAL A 45 -0.68 -6.96 5.53
C VAL A 45 -0.85 -8.44 5.25
N CYS A 46 -1.50 -9.13 6.18
CA CYS A 46 -1.85 -10.53 6.07
C CYS A 46 -3.17 -10.79 6.81
N SER A 47 -3.72 -12.00 6.67
CA SER A 47 -5.00 -12.36 7.32
C SER A 47 -5.00 -12.24 8.85
N LYS A 48 -3.82 -12.26 9.48
CA LYS A 48 -3.65 -12.10 10.94
C LYS A 48 -3.48 -10.64 11.39
N GLY A 49 -3.33 -9.69 10.45
CA GLY A 49 -3.24 -8.27 10.76
C GLY A 49 -2.25 -7.50 9.88
N VAL A 50 -1.91 -6.31 10.37
CA VAL A 50 -1.04 -5.34 9.70
C VAL A 50 0.31 -5.27 10.43
N SER A 51 1.40 -5.16 9.68
CA SER A 51 2.74 -4.98 10.23
C SER A 51 2.88 -3.65 10.96
N PRO A 52 3.91 -3.49 11.82
CA PRO A 52 4.33 -2.17 12.25
C PRO A 52 4.62 -1.27 11.03
N LEU A 53 4.29 0.02 11.17
CA LEU A 53 4.58 1.04 10.17
C LEU A 53 6.09 1.25 10.05
N VAL A 54 6.62 1.06 8.84
CA VAL A 54 7.99 1.46 8.49
C VAL A 54 7.92 2.85 7.87
N ASN A 55 8.74 3.78 8.36
CA ASN A 55 8.80 5.15 7.87
C ASN A 55 10.17 5.41 7.26
N PHE A 56 10.20 5.92 6.04
CA PHE A 56 11.42 6.34 5.37
C PHE A 56 11.63 7.83 5.60
N GLU A 57 12.62 8.18 6.41
CA GLU A 57 12.81 9.55 6.87
C GLU A 57 13.29 10.51 5.78
N GLN A 58 13.98 10.03 4.75
CA GLN A 58 14.60 10.87 3.73
C GLN A 58 14.29 10.37 2.33
N GLY A 59 13.97 11.29 1.42
CA GLY A 59 13.95 11.06 -0.03
C GLY A 59 13.04 9.94 -0.53
N THR A 60 13.30 9.54 -1.78
CA THR A 60 12.71 8.36 -2.41
C THR A 60 13.45 7.11 -1.95
N VAL A 61 12.74 5.99 -1.86
CA VAL A 61 13.35 4.69 -1.58
C VAL A 61 13.91 4.11 -2.87
N ASP A 62 15.20 3.84 -2.89
CA ASP A 62 15.87 3.04 -3.92
C ASP A 62 15.96 1.56 -3.50
N HIS A 63 16.54 0.72 -4.36
CA HIS A 63 16.64 -0.72 -4.11
C HIS A 63 17.54 -1.04 -2.90
N ASP A 64 18.64 -0.30 -2.72
CA ASP A 64 19.58 -0.51 -1.62
C ASP A 64 18.93 -0.24 -0.26
N ARG A 65 18.21 0.88 -0.15
CA ARG A 65 17.46 1.23 1.05
C ARG A 65 16.29 0.28 1.27
N TYR A 66 15.63 -0.15 0.21
CA TYR A 66 14.58 -1.17 0.32
C TYR A 66 15.11 -2.48 0.91
N ILE A 67 16.25 -2.97 0.41
CA ILE A 67 16.91 -4.18 0.92
C ILE A 67 17.39 -4.01 2.36
N LYS A 68 17.98 -2.86 2.72
CA LYS A 68 18.58 -2.65 4.04
C LYS A 68 17.57 -2.28 5.13
N GLU A 69 16.60 -1.43 4.80
CA GLU A 69 15.69 -0.82 5.78
C GLU A 69 14.36 -1.57 5.91
N LEU A 70 13.89 -2.23 4.85
CA LEU A 70 12.53 -2.79 4.81
C LEU A 70 12.49 -4.32 4.78
N LEU A 71 13.20 -4.96 3.86
CA LEU A 71 13.08 -6.41 3.67
C LEU A 71 13.37 -7.24 4.96
N PRO A 72 14.37 -6.89 5.80
CA PRO A 72 14.58 -7.56 7.08
C PRO A 72 13.41 -7.38 8.06
N VAL A 73 12.72 -6.24 8.02
CA VAL A 73 11.53 -5.98 8.83
C VAL A 73 10.37 -6.86 8.36
N ALA A 74 10.17 -6.97 7.05
CA ALA A 74 9.16 -7.85 6.46
C ALA A 74 9.42 -9.32 6.81
N LEU A 75 10.66 -9.79 6.66
CA LEU A 75 11.08 -11.15 6.99
C LEU A 75 10.84 -11.47 8.46
N LYS A 76 11.30 -10.59 9.35
CA LYS A 76 11.12 -10.75 10.80
C LYS A 76 9.63 -10.81 11.17
N TYR A 77 8.81 -9.95 10.57
CA TYR A 77 7.38 -9.94 10.84
C TYR A 77 6.69 -11.21 10.32
N GLY A 78 6.94 -11.62 9.08
CA GLY A 78 6.38 -12.84 8.49
C GLY A 78 6.75 -14.08 9.31
N ASN A 79 8.03 -14.23 9.67
CA ASN A 79 8.50 -15.34 10.48
C ASN A 79 7.89 -15.35 11.89
N HIS A 80 7.69 -14.18 12.49
CA HIS A 80 7.01 -14.08 13.78
C HIS A 80 5.55 -14.53 13.73
N VAL A 81 4.85 -14.24 12.63
CA VAL A 81 3.40 -14.44 12.49
C VAL A 81 3.05 -15.84 11.94
N PHE A 82 3.89 -16.39 11.06
CA PHE A 82 3.63 -17.61 10.29
C PHE A 82 4.74 -18.68 10.39
N GLY A 83 5.85 -18.40 11.07
CA GLY A 83 7.03 -19.26 10.97
C GLY A 83 7.56 -19.26 9.54
N ASN A 84 7.72 -20.44 8.93
CA ASN A 84 8.22 -20.56 7.56
C ASN A 84 7.12 -20.82 6.51
N ASP A 85 5.84 -20.69 6.88
CA ASP A 85 4.72 -21.01 5.99
C ASP A 85 4.00 -19.73 5.52
N TRP A 86 4.66 -18.97 4.65
CA TRP A 86 4.11 -17.76 4.08
C TRP A 86 4.78 -17.35 2.78
N THR A 87 4.07 -16.55 1.98
CA THR A 87 4.53 -16.01 0.71
C THR A 87 4.63 -14.50 0.77
N PHE A 88 5.77 -13.95 0.35
CA PHE A 88 5.94 -12.51 0.19
C PHE A 88 5.45 -12.05 -1.19
N GLN A 89 4.63 -11.01 -1.20
CA GLN A 89 4.10 -10.35 -2.40
C GLN A 89 4.41 -8.85 -2.32
N GLN A 90 4.77 -8.27 -3.46
CA GLN A 90 5.01 -6.83 -3.63
C GLN A 90 4.56 -6.39 -5.03
N ASP A 91 4.37 -5.08 -5.23
CA ASP A 91 4.02 -4.52 -6.53
C ASP A 91 5.24 -4.42 -7.48
N GLY A 92 4.99 -3.92 -8.69
CA GLY A 92 6.02 -3.74 -9.73
C GLY A 92 6.84 -2.44 -9.62
N ALA A 93 6.96 -1.81 -8.45
CA ALA A 93 7.75 -0.58 -8.34
C ALA A 93 9.24 -0.81 -8.64
N ARG A 94 9.91 0.20 -9.20
CA ARG A 94 11.32 0.11 -9.66
C ARG A 94 12.30 -0.44 -8.62
N PRO A 95 12.26 -0.04 -7.34
CA PRO A 95 13.14 -0.60 -6.32
C PRO A 95 12.90 -2.10 -6.10
N TYR A 96 11.65 -2.55 -6.27
CA TYR A 96 11.21 -3.90 -5.97
C TYR A 96 11.61 -4.86 -7.09
N THR A 97 11.54 -4.39 -8.34
CA THR A 97 11.91 -5.16 -9.54
C THR A 97 13.43 -5.20 -9.80
N HIS A 98 14.24 -4.51 -9.00
CA HIS A 98 15.69 -4.51 -9.16
C HIS A 98 16.27 -5.91 -8.92
N HIS A 99 17.24 -6.33 -9.73
CA HIS A 99 17.77 -7.71 -9.69
C HIS A 99 18.32 -8.08 -8.30
N LEU A 100 19.04 -7.18 -7.62
CA LEU A 100 19.53 -7.42 -6.25
C LEU A 100 18.39 -7.57 -5.24
N THR A 101 17.28 -6.87 -5.44
CA THR A 101 16.11 -6.99 -4.56
C THR A 101 15.41 -8.32 -4.78
N GLN A 102 15.20 -8.70 -6.04
CA GLN A 102 14.62 -10.00 -6.40
C GLN A 102 15.47 -11.16 -5.85
N GLN A 103 16.79 -11.08 -6.03
CA GLN A 103 17.73 -12.08 -5.49
C GLN A 103 17.65 -12.15 -3.96
N TRP A 104 17.69 -11.01 -3.26
CA TRP A 104 17.55 -11.00 -1.81
C TRP A 104 16.24 -11.65 -1.37
N CYS A 105 15.12 -11.31 -2.01
CA CYS A 105 13.81 -11.89 -1.70
C CYS A 105 13.81 -13.41 -1.88
N HIS A 106 14.34 -13.89 -3.00
CA HIS A 106 14.44 -15.32 -3.32
C HIS A 106 15.30 -16.08 -2.29
N ASP A 107 16.42 -15.49 -1.86
CA ASP A 107 17.37 -16.14 -0.97
C ASP A 107 16.92 -16.14 0.52
N ASN A 108 16.01 -15.25 0.91
CA ASN A 108 15.68 -15.01 2.33
C ASN A 108 14.23 -15.29 2.71
N PHE A 109 13.26 -15.13 1.80
CA PHE A 109 11.85 -15.43 2.10
C PHE A 109 11.54 -16.92 1.90
N PRO A 110 10.60 -17.52 2.66
CA PRO A 110 10.24 -18.91 2.46
C PRO A 110 9.64 -19.18 1.06
N VAL A 111 8.76 -18.28 0.61
CA VAL A 111 8.21 -18.25 -0.75
C VAL A 111 8.08 -16.79 -1.17
N PHE A 112 8.37 -16.49 -2.44
CA PHE A 112 8.34 -15.13 -2.97
C PHE A 112 7.66 -15.12 -4.36
N ILE A 113 6.75 -14.16 -4.57
CA ILE A 113 6.20 -13.89 -5.91
C ILE A 113 7.16 -12.97 -6.66
N GLU A 114 7.93 -13.56 -7.57
CA GLU A 114 8.86 -12.83 -8.42
C GLU A 114 8.17 -11.80 -9.31
N LYS A 115 8.93 -10.80 -9.76
CA LYS A 115 8.43 -9.69 -10.59
C LYS A 115 7.66 -10.14 -11.84
N ASP A 116 8.02 -11.28 -12.43
CA ASP A 116 7.41 -11.76 -13.67
C ASP A 116 6.12 -12.56 -13.42
N HIS A 117 5.85 -12.92 -12.17
CA HIS A 117 4.61 -13.57 -11.73
C HIS A 117 3.58 -12.57 -11.20
N TRP A 118 3.94 -11.30 -11.05
CA TRP A 118 3.02 -10.24 -10.66
C TRP A 118 2.59 -9.42 -11.88
N PRO A 119 1.29 -9.33 -12.19
CA PRO A 119 0.84 -8.60 -13.37
C PRO A 119 1.12 -7.08 -13.21
N PRO A 120 1.58 -6.42 -14.29
CA PRO A 120 1.81 -4.98 -14.26
C PRO A 120 0.49 -4.23 -14.01
N THR A 121 0.59 -3.06 -13.38
CA THR A 121 -0.55 -2.12 -13.21
C THR A 121 -1.80 -2.78 -12.59
N SER A 122 -1.61 -3.63 -11.58
CA SER A 122 -2.70 -4.42 -10.97
C SER A 122 -3.00 -4.01 -9.51
N PRO A 123 -3.43 -2.76 -9.25
CA PRO A 123 -3.80 -2.33 -7.90
C PRO A 123 -5.01 -3.11 -7.36
N ASP A 124 -5.88 -3.61 -8.26
CA ASP A 124 -7.06 -4.42 -7.91
C ASP A 124 -6.71 -5.75 -7.22
N LEU A 125 -5.47 -6.21 -7.39
CA LEU A 125 -4.92 -7.41 -6.75
C LEU A 125 -4.07 -7.10 -5.53
N ASN A 126 -3.60 -5.86 -5.36
CA ASN A 126 -2.81 -5.47 -4.22
C ASN A 126 -3.71 -5.11 -3.04
N LEU A 127 -3.68 -5.94 -1.99
CA LEU A 127 -4.48 -5.77 -0.78
C LEU A 127 -4.37 -4.36 -0.17
N LEU A 128 -3.15 -3.80 -0.23
CA LEU A 128 -2.87 -2.46 0.27
C LEU A 128 -3.66 -1.40 -0.51
N ASP A 129 -3.71 -1.51 -1.84
CA ASP A 129 -4.25 -0.48 -2.72
C ASP A 129 -5.78 -0.49 -2.79
N TYR A 130 -6.39 -1.66 -2.95
CA TYR A 130 -7.85 -1.75 -3.09
C TYR A 130 -8.60 -1.63 -1.75
N CYS A 131 -7.93 -1.79 -0.61
CA CYS A 131 -8.60 -1.79 0.70
C CYS A 131 -7.84 -1.02 1.78
N ILE A 132 -6.64 -1.47 2.15
CA ILE A 132 -6.04 -1.10 3.44
C ILE A 132 -5.66 0.38 3.50
N TRP A 133 -5.17 0.97 2.40
CA TRP A 133 -4.86 2.40 2.37
C TRP A 133 -6.10 3.26 2.58
N ASN A 134 -7.27 2.84 2.10
CA ASN A 134 -8.54 3.55 2.33
C ASN A 134 -8.93 3.50 3.81
N GLU A 135 -8.92 2.31 4.42
CA GLU A 135 -9.21 2.16 5.86
C GLU A 135 -8.22 2.91 6.74
N PHE A 136 -6.93 2.89 6.37
CA PHE A 136 -5.88 3.62 7.04
C PHE A 136 -6.14 5.13 7.05
N VAL A 137 -6.52 5.72 5.91
CA VAL A 137 -6.81 7.15 5.79
C VAL A 137 -8.02 7.58 6.62
N LYS A 138 -9.08 6.75 6.66
CA LYS A 138 -10.31 7.03 7.42
C LYS A 138 -10.07 7.17 8.93
N VAL A 139 -9.13 6.40 9.48
CA VAL A 139 -8.89 6.36 10.94
C VAL A 139 -7.83 7.36 11.42
N ILE A 140 -7.18 8.08 10.51
CA ILE A 140 -6.22 9.15 10.83
C ILE A 140 -6.96 10.39 11.33
N ASN A 141 -6.51 10.94 12.47
CA ASN A 141 -6.98 12.23 12.93
C ASN A 141 -6.20 13.36 12.26
N TRP A 142 -6.67 13.78 11.07
CA TRP A 142 -6.04 14.83 10.28
C TRP A 142 -5.92 16.19 10.99
N ASN A 143 -6.79 16.49 11.95
CA ASN A 143 -6.70 17.73 12.73
C ASN A 143 -5.44 17.81 13.61
N LYS A 144 -4.80 16.67 13.90
CA LYS A 144 -3.53 16.59 14.65
C LYS A 144 -2.30 16.61 13.74
N VAL A 145 -2.48 16.47 12.43
CA VAL A 145 -1.39 16.40 11.45
C VAL A 145 -0.93 17.82 11.10
N THR A 146 -0.09 18.38 11.96
CA THR A 146 0.47 19.73 11.83
C THR A 146 1.96 19.75 11.46
N SER A 147 2.64 18.61 11.60
CA SER A 147 4.06 18.44 11.28
C SER A 147 4.36 17.01 10.84
N LYS A 148 5.56 16.77 10.30
CA LYS A 148 6.02 15.42 9.94
C LYS A 148 5.98 14.46 11.14
N ALA A 149 6.39 14.94 12.31
CA ALA A 149 6.42 14.15 13.53
C ALA A 149 5.01 13.76 13.98
N THR A 150 4.07 14.71 14.01
CA THR A 150 2.68 14.40 14.38
C THR A 150 1.99 13.54 13.33
N MET A 151 2.35 13.66 12.05
CA MET A 151 1.87 12.78 10.99
C MET A 151 2.30 11.32 11.22
N ILE A 152 3.59 11.08 11.47
CA ILE A 152 4.11 9.73 11.76
C ILE A 152 3.46 9.15 13.03
N GLN A 153 3.22 9.98 14.05
CA GLN A 153 2.54 9.56 15.27
C GLN A 153 1.09 9.15 15.01
N GLU A 154 0.32 9.94 14.25
CA GLU A 154 -1.05 9.59 13.91
C GLU A 154 -1.11 8.38 12.98
N PHE A 155 -0.16 8.20 12.07
CA PHE A 155 -0.05 7.00 11.24
C PHE A 155 0.19 5.75 12.09
N LYS A 156 1.12 5.79 13.04
CA LYS A 156 1.36 4.69 13.98
C LYS A 156 0.12 4.35 14.82
N LYS A 157 -0.71 5.34 15.16
CA LYS A 157 -2.00 5.11 15.85
C LYS A 157 -3.05 4.53 14.90
N ALA A 158 -3.11 5.02 13.66
CA ALA A 158 -4.03 4.58 12.64
C ALA A 158 -3.88 3.08 12.32
N VAL A 159 -2.63 2.59 12.16
CA VAL A 159 -2.38 1.14 11.95
C VAL A 159 -3.05 0.28 13.02
N LYS A 160 -3.00 0.71 14.29
CA LYS A 160 -3.60 -0.04 15.41
C LYS A 160 -5.14 0.00 15.43
N LYS A 161 -5.74 0.92 14.69
CA LYS A 161 -7.20 1.12 14.60
C LYS A 161 -7.82 0.48 13.37
N ILE A 162 -7.02 0.03 12.40
CA ILE A 162 -7.53 -0.73 11.25
C ILE A 162 -8.25 -1.96 11.79
N ARG A 163 -9.51 -2.13 11.38
CA ARG A 163 -10.35 -3.19 11.92
C ARG A 163 -9.88 -4.55 11.39
N LYS A 164 -9.80 -5.55 12.27
CA LYS A 164 -9.26 -6.88 11.95
C LYS A 164 -10.18 -7.68 11.03
N ASP A 165 -11.50 -7.49 11.16
CA ASP A 165 -12.52 -8.04 10.26
C ASP A 165 -12.25 -7.60 8.82
N VAL A 166 -12.02 -6.31 8.58
CA VAL A 166 -11.74 -5.77 7.23
C VAL A 166 -10.45 -6.34 6.65
N VAL A 167 -9.40 -6.47 7.46
CA VAL A 167 -8.14 -7.10 7.02
C VAL A 167 -8.39 -8.57 6.63
N PHE A 168 -9.12 -9.31 7.46
CA PHE A 168 -9.41 -10.71 7.18
C PHE A 168 -10.29 -10.89 5.93
N GLU A 169 -11.36 -10.12 5.82
CA GLU A 169 -12.30 -10.15 4.69
C GLU A 169 -11.62 -9.75 3.37
N SER A 170 -10.77 -8.71 3.39
CA SER A 170 -9.99 -8.33 2.21
C SER A 170 -9.07 -9.48 1.78
N CYS A 171 -8.32 -10.09 2.71
CA CYS A 171 -7.48 -11.25 2.39
C CYS A 171 -8.29 -12.41 1.80
N ASN A 172 -9.46 -12.70 2.36
CA ASN A 172 -10.34 -13.77 1.87
C ASN A 172 -10.94 -13.46 0.48
N SER A 173 -11.11 -12.18 0.14
CA SER A 173 -11.59 -11.75 -1.17
C SER A 173 -10.56 -11.87 -2.30
N TRP A 174 -9.27 -12.02 -1.96
CA TRP A 174 -8.17 -11.93 -2.93
C TRP A 174 -8.24 -13.01 -4.01
N THR A 175 -8.56 -14.26 -3.65
CA THR A 175 -8.70 -15.36 -4.62
C THR A 175 -9.88 -15.15 -5.56
N ASN A 176 -10.99 -14.60 -5.06
CA ASN A 176 -12.13 -14.23 -5.90
C ASN A 176 -11.78 -13.11 -6.87
N ARG A 177 -11.01 -12.10 -6.43
CA ARG A 177 -10.50 -11.03 -7.31
C ARG A 177 -9.63 -11.58 -8.43
N LEU A 178 -8.71 -12.49 -8.13
CA LEU A 178 -7.92 -13.20 -9.14
C LEU A 178 -8.79 -13.97 -10.12
N TYR A 179 -9.79 -14.71 -9.60
CA TYR A 179 -10.71 -15.45 -10.45
C TYR A 179 -11.47 -14.52 -11.40
N HIS A 180 -12.04 -13.41 -10.91
CA HIS A 180 -12.72 -12.44 -11.74
C HIS A 180 -11.80 -11.78 -12.78
N MET A 181 -10.56 -11.45 -12.41
CA MET A 181 -9.58 -10.92 -13.35
C MET A 181 -9.29 -11.94 -14.47
N SER A 182 -9.17 -13.23 -14.12
CA SER A 182 -9.00 -14.30 -15.11
C SER A 182 -10.21 -14.45 -16.03
N GLN A 183 -11.43 -14.27 -15.53
CA GLN A 183 -12.64 -14.30 -16.36
C GLN A 183 -12.75 -13.08 -17.28
N ASN A 184 -12.19 -11.94 -16.88
CA ASN A 184 -12.22 -10.69 -17.63
C ASN A 184 -11.02 -10.52 -18.59
N ASN A 185 -10.31 -11.60 -18.94
CA ASN A 185 -9.11 -11.54 -19.80
C ASN A 185 -8.04 -10.53 -19.32
N GLY A 186 -7.93 -10.32 -18.00
CA GLY A 186 -6.98 -9.37 -17.41
C GLY A 186 -7.44 -7.91 -17.37
N ASP A 187 -8.70 -7.60 -17.72
CA ASP A 187 -9.24 -6.25 -17.57
C ASP A 187 -9.53 -5.89 -16.10
N TYR A 188 -9.64 -4.60 -15.81
CA TYR A 188 -9.88 -4.07 -14.46
C TYR A 188 -11.17 -4.62 -13.84
N LEU A 189 -11.15 -4.80 -12.52
CA LEU A 189 -12.35 -5.21 -11.79
C LEU A 189 -13.31 -4.02 -11.68
N ARG A 190 -14.60 -4.27 -11.97
CA ARG A 190 -15.67 -3.28 -11.84
C ARG A 190 -16.43 -3.46 -10.54
#